data_AF-X0QX86-F1
#
_entry.id   AF-X0QX86-F1
#
_cell.length_a   1.000
_cell.length_b   1.000
_cell.length_c   1.000
_cell.angle_alpha   90.00
_cell.angle_beta   90.00
_cell.angle_gamma   90.00
#
_symmetry.space_group_name_H-M   'P 1'
#
loop_
_entity.id
_entity.type
_entity.pdbx_description
1 polymer ?
#
loop_
_entity_poly.entity_id
_entity_poly.type
_entity_poly.pdbx_seq_one_letter_code
_entity_poly.pdbx_strand_id
1 'polypeptide(L)'
;MQEFQTNKANLTQARLQETRIHTLGDGEVRVKVDRFAFTANNITYAVMGDQLRYWQFFPPNGNEPEKWGIIPVWGFGDVVESNSDALPVGDRLFGYFPPANELIITPKRVTQTSLLDGSVHRAELPPGYNLYQRVNHERGYDRAHDDQRMLLFVLHLTSFCLHDLLKGNDWFGAEQVLIISASSKTSIGLAYGLADDKDAPHVIGLTSNRHVDFVQSIDAYDSVLSYDTLEQIDATKPTVIVDMSANTDVLSRLHRHLGDNMRYTSNVGLTHWDEPRHTEGIIQARSQQFLRPVMYSNV
;
A
#
# COMPACT_ATOMS: atom_id res chain seq x y z
N MET A 1 -25.60 -2.62 12.09
CA MET A 1 -24.22 -2.28 11.70
C MET A 1 -24.22 -1.97 10.21
N GLN A 2 -23.28 -1.16 9.73
CA GLN A 2 -23.12 -0.83 8.30
C GLN A 2 -21.70 -1.15 7.85
N GLU A 3 -21.60 -1.61 6.60
CA GLU A 3 -20.33 -1.79 5.89
C GLU A 3 -20.38 -1.12 4.51
N PHE A 4 -19.28 -0.46 4.13
CA PHE A 4 -19.11 0.15 2.82
C PHE A 4 -18.61 -0.88 1.82
N GLN A 5 -19.43 -1.19 0.82
CA GLN A 5 -19.14 -2.16 -0.22
C GLN A 5 -18.93 -1.46 -1.56
N THR A 6 -17.95 -1.93 -2.33
CA THR A 6 -17.64 -1.46 -3.67
C THR A 6 -17.99 -2.54 -4.69
N ASN A 7 -18.54 -2.14 -5.84
CA ASN A 7 -18.83 -3.08 -6.93
C ASN A 7 -17.49 -3.53 -7.56
N LYS A 8 -17.23 -4.85 -7.55
CA LYS A 8 -15.95 -5.42 -8.03
C LYS A 8 -15.71 -5.15 -9.52
N ALA A 9 -16.77 -5.04 -10.32
CA ALA A 9 -16.69 -4.78 -11.76
C ALA A 9 -16.71 -3.28 -12.11
N ASN A 10 -17.14 -2.42 -11.19
CA ASN A 10 -17.16 -0.97 -11.39
C ASN A 10 -16.84 -0.23 -10.08
N LEU A 11 -15.57 0.13 -9.91
CA LEU A 11 -15.07 0.72 -8.67
C LEU A 11 -15.65 2.10 -8.35
N THR A 12 -16.33 2.75 -9.30
CA THR A 12 -17.04 4.02 -9.07
C THR A 12 -18.41 3.84 -8.41
N GLN A 13 -18.90 2.59 -8.32
CA GLN A 13 -20.16 2.26 -7.68
C GLN A 13 -19.92 1.66 -6.30
N ALA A 14 -20.52 2.28 -5.29
CA ALA A 14 -20.47 1.82 -3.90
C ALA A 14 -21.85 1.85 -3.26
N ARG A 15 -22.00 1.10 -2.16
CA ARG A 15 -23.21 1.10 -1.32
C ARG A 15 -22.85 0.96 0.15
N LEU A 16 -23.75 1.44 1.01
CA LEU A 16 -23.77 1.06 2.42
C LEU A 16 -24.72 -0.14 2.57
N GLN A 17 -24.20 -1.25 3.06
CA GLN A 17 -24.99 -2.45 3.35
C GLN A 17 -25.26 -2.51 4.85
N GLU A 18 -26.55 -2.57 5.23
CA GLU A 18 -26.93 -2.84 6.60
C GLU A 18 -26.74 -4.32 6.93
N THR A 19 -26.17 -4.58 8.10
CA THR A 19 -25.87 -5.91 8.62
C THR A 19 -26.42 -6.06 10.03
N ARG A 20 -26.85 -7.28 10.34
CA ARG A 20 -27.31 -7.62 11.69
C ARG A 20 -26.12 -7.60 12.63
N ILE A 21 -26.37 -7.22 13.88
CA ILE A 21 -25.37 -7.36 14.93
C ILE A 21 -25.23 -8.86 15.21
N HIS A 22 -24.03 -9.38 15.02
CA HIS A 22 -23.70 -10.78 15.31
C HIS A 22 -23.39 -10.92 16.80
N THR A 23 -23.96 -11.92 17.49
CA THR A 23 -23.53 -12.26 18.85
C THR A 23 -22.14 -12.87 18.82
N LEU A 24 -21.26 -12.51 19.76
CA LEU A 24 -19.92 -13.09 19.85
C LEU A 24 -19.98 -14.58 20.21
N GLY A 25 -19.22 -15.38 19.47
CA GLY A 25 -18.91 -16.76 19.81
C GLY A 25 -17.85 -16.87 20.91
N ASP A 26 -17.51 -18.11 21.27
CA ASP A 26 -16.44 -18.40 22.24
C ASP A 26 -15.07 -17.94 21.73
N GLY A 27 -14.34 -17.20 22.56
CA GLY A 27 -13.03 -16.64 22.20
C GLY A 27 -13.05 -15.51 21.15
N GLU A 28 -14.21 -15.06 20.67
CA GLU A 28 -14.33 -13.95 19.73
C GLU A 28 -14.32 -12.59 20.43
N VAL A 29 -13.90 -11.57 19.69
CA VAL A 29 -13.80 -10.19 20.19
C VAL A 29 -14.38 -9.22 19.16
N ARG A 30 -15.17 -8.25 19.63
CA ARG A 30 -15.70 -7.15 18.82
C ARG A 30 -14.81 -5.94 18.92
N VAL A 31 -14.32 -5.50 17.78
CA VAL A 31 -13.53 -4.28 17.63
C VAL A 31 -14.39 -3.25 16.93
N LYS A 32 -14.69 -2.13 17.58
CA LYS A 32 -15.31 -0.97 16.95
C LYS A 32 -14.25 -0.25 16.13
N VAL A 33 -14.48 -0.10 14.83
CA VAL A 33 -13.59 0.67 13.96
C VAL A 33 -13.74 2.15 14.33
N ASP A 34 -12.63 2.80 14.68
CA ASP A 34 -12.59 4.22 15.04
C ASP A 34 -12.37 5.08 13.80
N ARG A 35 -11.26 4.83 13.09
CA ARG A 35 -10.85 5.60 11.92
C ARG A 35 -9.92 4.78 11.03
N PHE A 36 -9.86 5.14 9.75
CA PHE A 36 -8.98 4.50 8.79
C PHE A 36 -8.55 5.47 7.70
N ALA A 37 -7.44 5.17 7.04
CA ALA A 37 -7.00 5.90 5.86
C ALA A 37 -7.57 5.25 4.59
N PHE A 38 -8.17 6.08 3.73
CA PHE A 38 -8.56 5.71 2.38
C PHE A 38 -7.77 6.55 1.39
N THR A 39 -7.02 5.90 0.50
CA THR A 39 -6.03 6.54 -0.38
C THR A 39 -6.04 5.88 -1.76
N ALA A 40 -5.28 6.44 -2.71
CA ALA A 40 -5.08 5.82 -4.02
C ALA A 40 -4.51 4.39 -3.95
N ASN A 41 -3.82 4.01 -2.87
CA ASN A 41 -3.36 2.64 -2.66
C ASN A 41 -4.53 1.63 -2.58
N ASN A 42 -5.69 2.06 -2.04
CA ASN A 42 -6.88 1.21 -1.94
C ASN A 42 -7.47 0.86 -3.33
N ILE A 43 -7.24 1.70 -4.34
CA ILE A 43 -7.59 1.38 -5.73
C ILE A 43 -6.81 0.16 -6.21
N THR A 44 -5.51 0.07 -5.87
CA THR A 44 -4.68 -1.10 -6.24
C THR A 44 -5.22 -2.37 -5.59
N TYR A 45 -5.74 -2.31 -4.36
CA TYR A 45 -6.39 -3.45 -3.71
C TYR A 45 -7.64 -3.91 -4.45
N ALA A 46 -8.42 -2.96 -4.97
CA ALA A 46 -9.64 -3.28 -5.71
C ALA A 46 -9.32 -3.85 -7.11
N VAL A 47 -8.41 -3.22 -7.86
CA VAL A 47 -8.03 -3.64 -9.21
C VAL A 47 -7.31 -5.00 -9.19
N MET A 48 -6.44 -5.24 -8.20
CA MET A 48 -5.74 -6.51 -8.02
C MET A 48 -6.51 -7.48 -7.11
N GLY A 49 -7.79 -7.22 -6.84
CA GLY A 49 -8.52 -7.89 -5.77
C GLY A 49 -8.70 -9.39 -5.98
N ASP A 50 -8.86 -9.84 -7.23
CA ASP A 50 -8.93 -11.27 -7.55
C ASP A 50 -7.53 -11.90 -7.60
N GLN A 51 -6.58 -11.24 -8.27
CA GLN A 51 -5.22 -11.76 -8.46
C GLN A 51 -4.45 -11.91 -7.14
N LEU A 52 -4.56 -10.91 -6.25
CA LEU A 52 -3.90 -10.88 -4.95
C LEU A 52 -4.87 -11.23 -3.80
N ARG A 53 -6.10 -11.64 -4.13
CA ARG A 53 -7.14 -12.10 -3.20
C ARG A 53 -7.54 -11.05 -2.14
N TYR A 54 -7.40 -9.75 -2.42
CA TYR A 54 -7.79 -8.70 -1.45
C TYR A 54 -9.28 -8.73 -1.09
N TRP A 55 -10.15 -9.17 -2.01
CA TRP A 55 -11.58 -9.33 -1.74
C TRP A 55 -11.91 -10.38 -0.68
N GLN A 56 -10.96 -11.28 -0.38
CA GLN A 56 -11.17 -12.37 0.57
C GLN A 56 -10.86 -11.97 2.01
N PHE A 57 -10.20 -10.83 2.25
CA PHE A 57 -9.89 -10.39 3.63
C PHE A 57 -11.13 -10.08 4.44
N PHE A 58 -12.17 -9.52 3.80
CA PHE A 58 -13.44 -9.20 4.43
C PHE A 58 -14.59 -9.58 3.49
N PRO A 59 -15.13 -10.80 3.60
CA PRO A 59 -16.28 -11.24 2.81
C PRO A 59 -17.48 -10.30 3.02
N PRO A 60 -18.10 -9.79 1.94
CA PRO A 60 -19.23 -8.87 2.03
C PRO A 60 -20.49 -9.60 2.52
N ASN A 61 -21.27 -8.93 3.37
CA ASN A 61 -22.60 -9.38 3.76
C ASN A 61 -23.66 -9.03 2.68
N GLY A 62 -24.82 -9.68 2.76
CA GLY A 62 -25.98 -9.39 1.90
C GLY A 62 -26.16 -10.34 0.71
N ASN A 63 -27.06 -9.98 -0.20
CA ASN A 63 -27.63 -10.93 -1.19
C ASN A 63 -26.81 -11.11 -2.48
N GLU A 64 -25.72 -10.36 -2.67
CA GLU A 64 -24.92 -10.36 -3.90
C GLU A 64 -23.39 -10.34 -3.60
N PRO A 65 -22.85 -11.31 -2.83
CA PRO A 65 -21.45 -11.30 -2.39
C PRO A 65 -20.44 -11.47 -3.54
N GLU A 66 -20.89 -11.96 -4.70
CA GLU A 66 -20.06 -12.05 -5.90
C GLU A 66 -19.83 -10.70 -6.57
N LYS A 67 -20.86 -9.83 -6.58
CA LYS A 67 -20.83 -8.53 -7.26
C LYS A 67 -20.17 -7.44 -6.43
N TRP A 68 -20.39 -7.48 -5.12
CA TRP A 68 -19.89 -6.49 -4.18
C TRP A 68 -18.68 -7.04 -3.45
N GLY A 69 -17.77 -6.18 -3.04
CA GLY A 69 -16.60 -6.52 -2.26
C GLY A 69 -16.29 -5.42 -1.25
N ILE A 70 -15.49 -5.75 -0.24
CA ILE A 70 -15.03 -4.79 0.75
C ILE A 70 -13.56 -4.49 0.46
N ILE A 71 -13.25 -3.24 0.13
CA ILE A 71 -11.87 -2.82 -0.03
C ILE A 71 -11.29 -2.64 1.38
N PRO A 72 -10.30 -3.45 1.77
CA PRO A 72 -9.71 -3.33 3.08
C PRO A 72 -8.89 -2.03 3.24
N VAL A 73 -8.82 -1.54 4.48
CA VAL A 73 -8.20 -0.26 4.85
C VAL A 73 -7.28 -0.44 6.05
N TRP A 74 -6.25 0.40 6.16
CA TRP A 74 -5.43 0.45 7.37
C TRP A 74 -5.99 1.49 8.32
N GLY A 75 -6.11 1.14 9.59
CA GLY A 75 -6.78 1.99 10.55
C GLY A 75 -6.66 1.50 11.98
N PHE A 76 -7.49 2.10 12.82
CA PHE A 76 -7.57 1.84 14.24
C PHE A 76 -8.96 1.39 14.64
N GLY A 77 -9.01 0.51 15.63
CA GLY A 77 -10.24 0.11 16.29
C GLY A 77 -10.04 -0.18 17.77
N ASP A 78 -11.11 -0.03 18.55
CA ASP A 78 -11.11 -0.25 20.00
C ASP A 78 -11.92 -1.50 20.31
N VAL A 79 -11.39 -2.36 21.19
CA VAL A 79 -12.11 -3.55 21.68
C VAL A 79 -13.25 -3.09 22.59
N VAL A 80 -14.49 -3.38 22.20
CA VAL A 80 -15.71 -2.94 22.91
C VAL A 80 -16.46 -4.08 23.59
N GLU A 81 -16.23 -5.33 23.16
CA GLU A 81 -16.84 -6.53 23.72
C GLU A 81 -15.86 -7.70 23.50
N SER A 82 -15.67 -8.57 24.49
CA SER A 82 -14.72 -9.68 24.40
C SER A 82 -15.22 -10.91 25.14
N ASN A 83 -15.22 -12.05 24.44
CA ASN A 83 -15.34 -13.40 25.02
C ASN A 83 -13.97 -14.11 25.09
N SER A 84 -12.86 -13.34 25.09
CA SER A 84 -11.50 -13.86 25.11
C SER A 84 -10.71 -13.32 26.29
N ASP A 85 -10.17 -14.20 27.13
CA ASP A 85 -9.29 -13.82 28.24
C ASP A 85 -7.99 -13.15 27.76
N ALA A 86 -7.59 -13.40 26.51
CA ALA A 86 -6.33 -12.92 25.96
C ALA A 86 -6.37 -11.46 25.49
N LEU A 87 -7.57 -10.93 25.17
CA LEU A 87 -7.74 -9.59 24.62
C LEU A 87 -8.88 -8.85 25.35
N PRO A 88 -8.57 -7.99 26.32
CA PRO A 88 -9.57 -7.33 27.15
C PRO A 88 -10.27 -6.15 26.43
N VAL A 89 -11.44 -5.77 26.94
CA VAL A 89 -12.13 -4.54 26.54
C VAL A 89 -11.28 -3.30 26.87
N GLY A 90 -11.25 -2.33 25.95
CA GLY A 90 -10.44 -1.12 26.07
C GLY A 90 -9.10 -1.16 25.34
N ASP A 91 -8.67 -2.33 24.85
CA ASP A 91 -7.51 -2.43 23.97
C ASP A 91 -7.75 -1.68 22.65
N ARG A 92 -6.71 -1.00 22.18
CA ARG A 92 -6.70 -0.31 20.88
C ARG A 92 -5.78 -1.03 19.92
N LEU A 93 -6.30 -1.29 18.73
CA LEU A 93 -5.63 -2.07 17.70
C LEU A 93 -5.34 -1.20 16.47
N PHE A 94 -4.12 -1.29 15.96
CA PHE A 94 -3.75 -0.81 14.64
C PHE A 94 -3.57 -2.00 13.69
N GLY A 95 -4.19 -1.95 12.52
CA GLY A 95 -4.12 -3.07 11.57
C GLY A 95 -5.01 -2.88 10.35
N TYR A 96 -5.37 -3.99 9.72
CA TYR A 96 -6.20 -4.03 8.52
C TYR A 96 -7.68 -4.20 8.90
N PHE A 97 -8.56 -3.32 8.44
CA PHE A 97 -9.97 -3.29 8.80
C PHE A 97 -10.85 -3.24 7.55
N PRO A 98 -12.12 -3.67 7.64
CA PRO A 98 -13.13 -3.28 6.68
C PRO A 98 -13.55 -1.82 6.95
N PRO A 99 -13.92 -1.02 5.92
CA PRO A 99 -14.67 0.22 6.11
C PRO A 99 -16.11 -0.08 6.60
N ALA A 100 -16.22 -0.52 7.84
CA ALA A 100 -17.46 -0.87 8.54
C ALA A 100 -17.45 -0.28 9.95
N ASN A 101 -18.58 -0.35 10.67
CA ASN A 101 -18.59 0.14 12.06
C ASN A 101 -17.78 -0.76 13.01
N GLU A 102 -17.72 -2.06 12.73
CA GLU A 102 -17.12 -3.05 13.64
C GLU A 102 -16.49 -4.19 12.83
N LEU A 103 -15.55 -4.89 13.46
CA LEU A 103 -14.96 -6.14 13.00
C LEU A 103 -14.98 -7.14 14.16
N ILE A 104 -15.41 -8.37 13.88
CA ILE A 104 -15.24 -9.49 14.81
C ILE A 104 -13.95 -10.20 14.43
N ILE A 105 -13.08 -10.43 15.41
CA ILE A 105 -11.84 -11.17 15.23
C ILE A 105 -11.80 -12.36 16.17
N THR A 106 -11.05 -13.39 15.80
CA THR A 106 -10.69 -14.50 16.68
C THR A 106 -9.21 -14.38 17.06
N PRO A 107 -8.86 -13.77 18.22
CA PRO A 107 -7.46 -13.55 18.59
C PRO A 107 -6.66 -14.85 18.67
N LYS A 108 -5.52 -14.89 17.99
CA LYS A 108 -4.52 -15.97 18.06
C LYS A 108 -3.14 -15.36 18.27
N ARG A 109 -2.24 -16.17 18.86
CA ARG A 109 -0.84 -15.77 19.13
C ARG A 109 -0.74 -14.39 19.79
N VAL A 110 -1.60 -14.14 20.78
CA VAL A 110 -1.65 -12.86 21.46
C VAL A 110 -0.39 -12.69 22.30
N THR A 111 0.31 -11.58 22.07
CA THR A 111 1.45 -11.11 22.85
C THR A 111 1.08 -9.81 23.54
N GLN A 112 1.99 -9.25 24.31
CA GLN A 112 1.78 -7.92 24.92
C GLN A 112 1.54 -6.84 23.86
N THR A 113 2.20 -6.91 22.70
CA THR A 113 2.19 -5.83 21.70
C THR A 113 1.45 -6.17 20.41
N SER A 114 1.00 -7.42 20.23
CA SER A 114 0.37 -7.84 18.98
C SER A 114 -0.57 -9.03 19.13
N LEU A 115 -1.37 -9.26 18.10
CA LEU A 115 -2.15 -10.48 17.90
C LEU A 115 -2.32 -10.78 16.40
N LEU A 116 -2.70 -12.01 16.08
CA LEU A 116 -3.21 -12.39 14.77
C LEU A 116 -4.72 -12.58 14.83
N ASP A 117 -5.43 -12.11 13.81
CA ASP A 117 -6.81 -12.54 13.56
C ASP A 117 -6.81 -13.93 12.92
N GLY A 118 -7.34 -14.90 13.67
CA GLY A 118 -7.47 -16.30 13.30
C GLY A 118 -8.79 -16.66 12.61
N SER A 119 -9.53 -15.66 12.12
CA SER A 119 -10.75 -15.88 11.32
C SER A 119 -10.49 -16.84 10.15
N VAL A 120 -11.36 -17.83 9.97
CA VAL A 120 -11.17 -18.94 9.02
C VAL A 120 -10.90 -18.46 7.59
N HIS A 121 -11.64 -17.45 7.12
CA HIS A 121 -11.50 -16.90 5.77
C HIS A 121 -10.17 -16.19 5.52
N ARG A 122 -9.40 -15.88 6.58
CA ARG A 122 -8.10 -15.19 6.51
C ARG A 122 -6.92 -16.14 6.69
N ALA A 123 -7.15 -17.40 7.05
CA ALA A 123 -6.11 -18.34 7.43
C ALA A 123 -5.08 -18.61 6.31
N GLU A 124 -5.53 -18.64 5.06
CA GLU A 124 -4.67 -18.86 3.89
C GLU A 124 -4.17 -17.56 3.24
N LEU A 125 -4.59 -16.40 3.75
CA LEU A 125 -4.18 -15.09 3.24
C LEU A 125 -2.82 -14.67 3.83
N PRO A 126 -2.08 -13.76 3.18
CA PRO A 126 -0.78 -13.33 3.69
C PRO A 126 -0.86 -12.81 5.13
N PRO A 127 -0.12 -13.42 6.09
CA PRO A 127 -0.34 -13.23 7.53
C PRO A 127 -0.06 -11.81 8.02
N GLY A 128 0.80 -11.05 7.32
CA GLY A 128 1.08 -9.66 7.66
C GLY A 128 -0.14 -8.74 7.65
N TYR A 129 -1.19 -9.08 6.89
CA TYR A 129 -2.45 -8.32 6.92
C TYR A 129 -3.37 -8.74 8.08
N ASN A 130 -3.15 -9.91 8.67
CA ASN A 130 -3.91 -10.43 9.80
C ASN A 130 -3.31 -10.02 11.15
N LEU A 131 -2.14 -9.37 11.13
CA LEU A 131 -1.46 -8.85 12.31
C LEU A 131 -2.08 -7.53 12.76
N TYR A 132 -2.46 -7.46 14.03
CA TYR A 132 -2.85 -6.23 14.71
C TYR A 132 -1.84 -5.90 15.79
N GLN A 133 -1.46 -4.63 15.85
CA GLN A 133 -0.62 -4.08 16.90
C GLN A 133 -1.49 -3.55 18.03
N ARG A 134 -1.18 -3.92 19.27
CA ARG A 134 -1.88 -3.47 20.48
C ARG A 134 -1.22 -2.16 20.94
N VAL A 135 -1.62 -1.06 20.33
CA VAL A 135 -0.88 0.22 20.39
C VAL A 135 -0.83 0.81 21.79
N ASN A 136 -1.81 0.52 22.65
CA ASN A 136 -1.79 0.92 24.06
C ASN A 136 -0.60 0.35 24.85
N HIS A 137 0.03 -0.73 24.37
CA HIS A 137 1.20 -1.35 24.98
C HIS A 137 2.52 -0.95 24.32
N GLU A 138 2.47 -0.11 23.29
CA GLU A 138 3.68 0.40 22.64
C GLU A 138 4.25 1.58 23.44
N ARG A 139 5.57 1.52 23.70
CA ARG A 139 6.26 2.60 24.41
C ARG A 139 6.21 3.88 23.58
N GLY A 140 5.68 4.95 24.16
CA GLY A 140 5.60 6.25 23.51
C GLY A 140 4.44 6.39 22.54
N TYR A 141 3.47 5.48 22.55
CA TYR A 141 2.24 5.64 21.80
C TYR A 141 1.48 6.89 22.25
N ASP A 142 1.07 7.70 21.27
CA ASP A 142 0.19 8.84 21.44
C ASP A 142 -0.84 8.83 20.31
N ARG A 143 -2.12 8.81 20.70
CA ARG A 143 -3.26 8.80 19.80
C ARG A 143 -3.29 9.99 18.84
N ALA A 144 -2.62 11.10 19.18
CA ALA A 144 -2.45 12.25 18.29
C ALA A 144 -1.71 11.90 16.98
N HIS A 145 -0.97 10.80 16.95
CA HIS A 145 -0.23 10.33 15.77
C HIS A 145 -0.96 9.24 14.96
N ASP A 146 -2.18 8.88 15.36
CA ASP A 146 -2.95 7.82 14.68
C ASP A 146 -3.15 8.16 13.21
N ASP A 147 -3.51 9.41 12.90
CA ASP A 147 -3.82 9.84 11.54
C ASP A 147 -2.61 9.69 10.61
N GLN A 148 -1.43 10.10 11.06
CA GLN A 148 -0.18 9.93 10.32
C GLN A 148 0.17 8.44 10.20
N ARG A 149 0.01 7.65 11.26
CA ARG A 149 0.34 6.21 11.22
C ARG A 149 -0.53 5.46 10.23
N MET A 150 -1.85 5.61 10.27
CA MET A 150 -2.73 4.94 9.31
C MET A 150 -2.51 5.40 7.87
N LEU A 151 -2.13 6.67 7.68
CA LEU A 151 -1.87 7.22 6.35
C LEU A 151 -0.52 6.79 5.78
N LEU A 152 0.52 6.67 6.61
CA LEU A 152 1.92 6.60 6.18
C LEU A 152 2.58 5.24 6.42
N PHE A 153 2.21 4.51 7.47
CA PHE A 153 2.95 3.33 7.94
C PHE A 153 3.21 2.30 6.83
N VAL A 154 2.16 1.90 6.14
CA VAL A 154 2.24 0.87 5.10
C VAL A 154 2.93 1.38 3.84
N LEU A 155 2.77 2.67 3.55
CA LEU A 155 3.39 3.29 2.39
C LEU A 155 4.90 3.43 2.60
N HIS A 156 5.34 3.83 3.80
CA HIS A 156 6.75 3.86 4.17
C HIS A 156 7.36 2.47 4.23
N LEU A 157 6.62 1.46 4.70
CA LEU A 157 7.08 0.07 4.62
C LEU A 157 7.33 -0.36 3.16
N THR A 158 6.42 0.00 2.24
CA THR A 158 6.62 -0.24 0.81
C THR A 158 7.85 0.51 0.28
N SER A 159 8.03 1.78 0.66
CA SER A 159 9.23 2.56 0.32
C SER A 159 10.52 1.87 0.77
N PHE A 160 10.55 1.36 2.00
CA PHE A 160 11.69 0.62 2.53
C PHE A 160 11.95 -0.67 1.73
N CYS A 161 10.93 -1.46 1.44
CA CYS A 161 11.10 -2.68 0.63
C CYS A 161 11.58 -2.38 -0.81
N LEU A 162 11.20 -1.23 -1.38
CA LEU A 162 11.71 -0.79 -2.68
C LEU A 162 13.18 -0.41 -2.59
N HIS A 163 13.57 0.35 -1.57
CA HIS A 163 14.97 0.67 -1.32
C HIS A 163 15.82 -0.60 -1.16
N ASP A 164 15.37 -1.55 -0.33
CA ASP A 164 16.04 -2.83 -0.11
C ASP A 164 16.15 -3.68 -1.39
N LEU A 165 15.09 -3.71 -2.21
CA LEU A 165 15.12 -4.36 -3.53
C LEU A 165 16.21 -3.76 -4.43
N LEU A 166 16.24 -2.43 -4.52
CA LEU A 166 17.20 -1.73 -5.37
C LEU A 166 18.63 -1.97 -4.88
N LYS A 167 18.89 -1.74 -3.59
CA LYS A 167 20.21 -1.91 -2.98
C LYS A 167 20.69 -3.36 -3.04
N GLY A 168 19.82 -4.31 -2.71
CA GLY A 168 20.14 -5.74 -2.73
C GLY A 168 20.47 -6.29 -4.12
N ASN A 169 20.11 -5.58 -5.19
CA ASN A 169 20.45 -5.90 -6.57
C ASN A 169 21.54 -4.98 -7.13
N ASP A 170 22.34 -4.32 -6.28
CA ASP A 170 23.41 -3.39 -6.69
C ASP A 170 22.88 -2.32 -7.67
N TRP A 171 21.70 -1.79 -7.35
CA TRP A 171 20.98 -0.81 -8.17
C TRP A 171 20.76 -1.25 -9.62
N PHE A 172 20.82 -2.55 -9.91
CA PHE A 172 20.82 -3.12 -11.26
C PHE A 172 21.91 -2.50 -12.17
N GLY A 173 23.03 -2.06 -11.59
CA GLY A 173 24.10 -1.34 -12.28
C GLY A 173 23.71 0.06 -12.77
N ALA A 174 22.72 0.69 -12.13
CA ALA A 174 22.29 2.04 -12.48
C ALA A 174 23.18 3.13 -11.88
N GLU A 175 23.32 4.22 -12.62
CA GLU A 175 23.95 5.47 -12.20
C GLU A 175 22.91 6.53 -11.83
N GLN A 176 21.64 6.29 -12.15
CA GLN A 176 20.52 7.14 -11.74
C GLN A 176 19.24 6.33 -11.45
N VAL A 177 18.45 6.81 -10.49
CA VAL A 177 17.15 6.25 -10.10
C VAL A 177 16.07 7.27 -10.42
N LEU A 178 15.14 6.91 -11.28
CA LEU A 178 13.98 7.73 -11.64
C LEU A 178 12.75 7.28 -10.85
N ILE A 179 12.13 8.20 -10.11
CA ILE A 179 10.91 7.92 -9.33
C ILE A 179 9.73 8.66 -9.97
N ILE A 180 8.81 7.91 -10.58
CA ILE A 180 7.61 8.45 -11.21
C ILE A 180 6.52 8.70 -10.16
N SER A 181 5.72 9.74 -10.36
CA SER A 181 4.78 10.26 -9.37
C SER A 181 5.50 10.67 -8.08
N ALA A 182 6.57 11.46 -8.24
CA ALA A 182 7.45 11.86 -7.15
C ALA A 182 6.73 12.57 -5.97
N SER A 183 5.57 13.18 -6.21
CA SER A 183 4.75 13.76 -5.14
C SER A 183 3.92 12.75 -4.33
N SER A 184 3.97 11.46 -4.66
CA SER A 184 3.22 10.43 -3.94
C SER A 184 3.87 10.10 -2.59
N LYS A 185 3.06 9.70 -1.61
CA LYS A 185 3.56 9.35 -0.26
C LYS A 185 4.61 8.24 -0.27
N THR A 186 4.44 7.22 -1.11
CA THR A 186 5.40 6.12 -1.27
C THR A 186 6.68 6.60 -1.97
N SER A 187 6.56 7.45 -2.99
CA SER A 187 7.72 8.05 -3.68
C SER A 187 8.55 8.89 -2.74
N ILE A 188 7.90 9.71 -1.90
CA ILE A 188 8.57 10.57 -0.92
C ILE A 188 9.31 9.72 0.11
N GLY A 189 8.67 8.67 0.65
CA GLY A 189 9.33 7.75 1.58
C GLY A 189 10.55 7.06 0.95
N LEU A 190 10.49 6.71 -0.35
CA LEU A 190 11.61 6.11 -1.06
C LEU A 190 12.74 7.13 -1.29
N ALA A 191 12.40 8.37 -1.66
CA ALA A 191 13.36 9.45 -1.84
C ALA A 191 14.13 9.72 -0.54
N TYR A 192 13.45 9.79 0.61
CA TYR A 192 14.14 9.93 1.90
C TYR A 192 15.10 8.76 2.19
N GLY A 193 14.68 7.53 1.91
CA GLY A 193 15.55 6.35 2.09
C GLY A 193 16.78 6.36 1.18
N LEU A 194 16.64 6.85 -0.05
CA LEU A 194 17.77 7.01 -0.97
C LEU A 194 18.67 8.18 -0.58
N ALA A 195 18.11 9.30 -0.14
CA ALA A 195 18.87 10.47 0.28
C ALA A 195 19.75 10.20 1.53
N ASP A 196 19.31 9.31 2.42
CA ASP A 196 20.10 8.89 3.59
C ASP A 196 21.14 7.80 3.25
N ASP A 197 21.08 7.22 2.05
CA ASP A 197 21.98 6.17 1.58
C ASP A 197 23.12 6.75 0.73
N LYS A 198 24.32 6.80 1.29
CA LYS A 198 25.50 7.39 0.63
C LYS A 198 25.94 6.67 -0.65
N ASP A 199 25.51 5.42 -0.81
CA ASP A 199 25.82 4.61 -1.98
C ASP A 199 24.71 4.66 -3.04
N ALA A 200 23.61 5.38 -2.79
CA ALA A 200 22.53 5.51 -3.75
C ALA A 200 22.96 6.31 -4.99
N PRO A 201 22.55 5.89 -6.21
CA PRO A 201 22.76 6.67 -7.42
C PRO A 201 21.93 7.97 -7.42
N HIS A 202 22.23 8.87 -8.36
CA HIS A 202 21.54 10.16 -8.52
C HIS A 202 20.02 9.97 -8.66
N VAL A 203 19.23 10.61 -7.80
CA VAL A 203 17.78 10.42 -7.71
C VAL A 203 17.04 11.54 -8.44
N ILE A 204 16.23 11.16 -9.43
CA ILE A 204 15.41 12.07 -10.22
C ILE A 204 13.94 11.85 -9.86
N GLY A 205 13.29 12.89 -9.36
CA GLY A 205 11.84 12.91 -9.16
C GLY A 205 11.10 13.34 -10.42
N LEU A 206 10.20 12.51 -10.94
CA LEU A 206 9.34 12.86 -12.08
C LEU A 206 7.89 13.05 -11.63
N THR A 207 7.31 14.23 -11.91
CA THR A 207 5.94 14.57 -11.50
C THR A 207 5.22 15.43 -12.54
N SER A 208 3.96 15.80 -12.28
CA SER A 208 3.24 16.77 -13.11
C SER A 208 3.70 18.21 -12.84
N ASN A 209 3.60 19.12 -13.83
CA ASN A 209 4.01 20.52 -13.68
C ASN A 209 3.49 21.18 -12.39
N ARG A 210 2.22 20.96 -12.05
CA ARG A 210 1.59 21.54 -10.84
C ARG A 210 2.21 21.08 -9.51
N HIS A 211 3.03 20.02 -9.52
CA HIS A 211 3.64 19.44 -8.33
C HIS A 211 5.15 19.63 -8.29
N VAL A 212 5.78 20.25 -9.30
CA VAL A 212 7.24 20.42 -9.36
C VAL A 212 7.75 21.20 -8.15
N ASP A 213 7.20 22.38 -7.89
CA ASP A 213 7.61 23.23 -6.75
C ASP A 213 7.44 22.52 -5.40
N PHE A 214 6.37 21.73 -5.26
CA PHE A 214 6.14 20.93 -4.06
C PHE A 214 7.17 19.82 -3.91
N VAL A 215 7.48 19.08 -4.98
CA VAL A 215 8.47 17.99 -4.90
C VAL A 215 9.88 18.55 -4.66
N GLN A 216 10.20 19.70 -5.22
CA GLN A 216 11.46 20.39 -4.94
C GLN A 216 11.57 20.83 -3.48
N SER A 217 10.48 21.31 -2.86
CA SER A 217 10.50 21.74 -1.46
C SER A 217 10.61 20.61 -0.43
N ILE A 218 10.45 19.35 -0.87
CA ILE A 218 10.69 18.16 -0.03
C ILE A 218 12.19 17.95 0.23
N ASP A 219 13.05 18.43 -0.66
CA ASP A 219 14.51 18.38 -0.51
C ASP A 219 15.06 16.95 -0.29
N ALA A 220 14.47 15.97 -0.98
CA ALA A 220 14.86 14.56 -0.92
C ALA A 220 15.18 13.96 -2.30
N TYR A 221 15.20 14.79 -3.35
CA TYR A 221 15.54 14.42 -4.72
C TYR A 221 16.72 15.29 -5.18
N ASP A 222 17.70 14.71 -5.87
CA ASP A 222 18.82 15.48 -6.42
C ASP A 222 18.37 16.38 -7.58
N SER A 223 17.37 15.96 -8.33
CA SER A 223 16.70 16.80 -9.33
C SER A 223 15.23 16.43 -9.49
N VAL A 224 14.43 17.39 -9.95
CA VAL A 224 12.99 17.23 -10.19
C VAL A 224 12.67 17.71 -11.59
N LEU A 225 11.99 16.86 -12.36
CA LEU A 225 11.52 17.15 -13.70
C LEU A 225 10.01 16.95 -13.80
N SER A 226 9.39 17.63 -14.75
CA SER A 226 8.00 17.34 -15.09
C SER A 226 7.90 16.25 -16.17
N TYR A 227 6.72 15.64 -16.28
CA TYR A 227 6.41 14.72 -17.38
C TYR A 227 6.57 15.35 -18.77
N ASP A 228 6.49 16.67 -18.89
CA ASP A 228 6.63 17.38 -20.17
C ASP A 228 8.10 17.56 -20.56
N THR A 229 9.01 17.47 -19.59
CA THR A 229 10.45 17.69 -19.76
C THR A 229 11.26 16.41 -19.55
N LEU A 230 10.64 15.23 -19.58
CA LEU A 230 11.32 13.97 -19.26
C LEU A 230 12.49 13.66 -20.21
N GLU A 231 12.48 14.16 -21.44
CA GLU A 231 13.56 13.97 -22.41
C GLU A 231 14.85 14.72 -22.03
N GLN A 232 14.82 15.56 -20.99
CA GLN A 232 16.01 16.17 -20.40
C GLN A 232 16.82 15.21 -19.51
N ILE A 233 16.25 14.05 -19.17
CA ILE A 233 16.97 12.99 -18.45
C ILE A 233 18.15 12.54 -19.31
N ASP A 234 19.33 12.40 -18.71
CA ASP A 234 20.52 11.95 -19.43
C ASP A 234 20.38 10.48 -19.84
N ALA A 235 20.07 10.25 -21.12
CA ALA A 235 19.88 8.92 -21.68
C ALA A 235 21.17 8.10 -21.81
N THR A 236 22.34 8.70 -21.59
CA THR A 236 23.62 7.97 -21.65
C THR A 236 23.88 7.17 -20.37
N LYS A 237 23.18 7.47 -19.28
CA LYS A 237 23.37 6.83 -17.97
C LYS A 237 22.48 5.60 -17.77
N PRO A 238 23.04 4.47 -17.31
CA PRO A 238 22.25 3.34 -16.80
C PRO A 238 21.22 3.79 -15.76
N THR A 239 19.95 3.45 -15.99
CA THR A 239 18.81 4.00 -15.24
C THR A 239 17.91 2.90 -14.71
N VAL A 240 17.54 2.99 -13.43
CA VAL A 240 16.39 2.26 -12.88
C VAL A 240 15.20 3.19 -12.79
N ILE A 241 14.02 2.66 -13.10
CA ILE A 241 12.74 3.36 -12.96
C ILE A 241 11.93 2.70 -11.85
N VAL A 242 11.36 3.52 -10.97
CA VAL A 242 10.35 3.10 -9.99
C VAL A 242 9.04 3.81 -10.33
N ASP A 243 8.04 3.05 -10.78
CA ASP A 243 6.76 3.60 -11.21
C ASP A 243 5.64 3.36 -10.20
N MET A 244 5.18 4.44 -9.57
CA MET A 244 4.00 4.43 -8.70
C MET A 244 2.70 4.69 -9.46
N SER A 245 2.78 5.19 -10.70
CA SER A 245 1.66 5.76 -11.43
C SER A 245 0.89 4.73 -12.25
N ALA A 246 1.61 3.81 -12.92
CA ALA A 246 1.16 3.00 -14.05
C ALA A 246 0.71 3.81 -15.29
N ASN A 247 1.19 5.05 -15.45
CA ASN A 247 0.93 5.82 -16.66
C ASN A 247 1.75 5.28 -17.84
N THR A 248 1.08 4.58 -18.75
CA THR A 248 1.76 3.87 -19.85
C THR A 248 2.37 4.80 -20.90
N ASP A 249 1.87 6.03 -21.06
CA ASP A 249 2.48 7.01 -21.96
C ASP A 249 3.83 7.49 -21.43
N VAL A 250 3.87 7.88 -20.15
CA VAL A 250 5.10 8.31 -19.47
C VAL A 250 6.14 7.20 -19.49
N LEU A 251 5.75 5.96 -19.16
CA LEU A 251 6.65 4.81 -19.22
C LEU A 251 7.15 4.54 -20.64
N SER A 252 6.27 4.58 -21.65
CA SER A 252 6.65 4.33 -23.05
C SER A 252 7.65 5.37 -23.55
N ARG A 253 7.43 6.65 -23.22
CA ARG A 253 8.37 7.74 -23.56
C ARG A 253 9.72 7.55 -22.88
N LEU A 254 9.73 7.22 -21.59
CA LEU A 254 10.97 6.94 -20.85
C LEU A 254 11.74 5.73 -21.40
N HIS A 255 11.04 4.63 -21.67
CA HIS A 255 11.66 3.42 -22.22
C HIS A 255 12.25 3.67 -23.61
N ARG A 256 11.56 4.45 -24.46
CA ARG A 256 12.08 4.85 -25.78
C ARG A 256 13.28 5.78 -25.66
N HIS A 257 13.23 6.76 -24.75
CA HIS A 257 14.30 7.73 -24.52
C HIS A 257 15.58 7.06 -24.00
N LEU A 258 15.44 6.16 -23.02
CA LEU A 258 16.57 5.50 -22.34
C LEU A 258 17.09 4.28 -23.10
N GLY A 259 16.24 3.59 -23.89
CA GLY A 259 16.63 2.43 -24.69
C GLY A 259 17.36 1.34 -23.88
N ASP A 260 18.57 1.00 -24.32
CA ASP A 260 19.41 -0.03 -23.66
C ASP A 260 19.86 0.38 -22.26
N ASN A 261 19.90 1.67 -21.96
CA ASN A 261 20.28 2.18 -20.64
C ASN A 261 19.15 2.10 -19.61
N MET A 262 17.90 1.80 -19.99
CA MET A 262 16.87 1.44 -19.01
C MET A 262 17.16 0.04 -18.45
N ARG A 263 17.81 -0.05 -17.29
CA ARG A 263 18.30 -1.31 -16.71
C ARG A 263 17.18 -2.13 -16.09
N TYR A 264 16.26 -1.49 -15.39
CA TYR A 264 15.15 -2.14 -14.70
C TYR A 264 14.01 -1.16 -14.44
N THR A 265 12.78 -1.65 -14.52
CA THR A 265 11.58 -0.92 -14.12
C THR A 265 10.79 -1.71 -13.08
N SER A 266 10.58 -1.11 -11.92
CA SER A 266 9.74 -1.62 -10.85
C SER A 266 8.35 -0.97 -10.91
N ASN A 267 7.32 -1.73 -11.31
CA ASN A 267 5.95 -1.26 -11.36
C ASN A 267 5.28 -1.50 -10.00
N VAL A 268 5.01 -0.43 -9.24
CA VAL A 268 4.56 -0.52 -7.85
C VAL A 268 3.05 -0.36 -7.71
N GLY A 269 2.52 0.72 -8.28
CA GLY A 269 1.10 1.11 -8.11
C GLY A 269 0.30 1.02 -9.40
N LEU A 270 -1.03 1.04 -9.29
CA LEU A 270 -1.98 1.15 -10.40
C LEU A 270 -2.86 2.39 -10.23
N THR A 271 -2.25 3.56 -10.02
CA THR A 271 -3.06 4.77 -9.76
C THR A 271 -3.83 5.27 -10.99
N HIS A 272 -3.31 5.03 -12.20
CA HIS A 272 -3.99 5.25 -13.49
C HIS A 272 -4.58 3.93 -14.03
N TRP A 273 -5.59 3.38 -13.37
CA TRP A 273 -6.16 2.07 -13.70
C TRP A 273 -7.24 2.10 -14.80
N ASP A 274 -7.83 3.28 -15.03
CA ASP A 274 -8.92 3.54 -15.97
C ASP A 274 -8.43 3.97 -17.37
N GLU A 275 -7.13 4.21 -17.52
CA GLU A 275 -6.50 4.55 -18.80
C GLU A 275 -6.16 3.29 -19.62
N PRO A 276 -6.34 3.31 -20.96
CA PRO A 276 -5.94 2.20 -21.82
C PRO A 276 -4.43 1.90 -21.68
N ARG A 277 -4.08 0.65 -21.39
CA ARG A 277 -2.67 0.24 -21.31
C ARG A 277 -2.10 0.08 -22.72
N HIS A 278 -1.30 1.05 -23.15
CA HIS A 278 -0.53 0.92 -24.38
C HIS A 278 0.81 0.25 -24.08
N THR A 279 1.06 -0.92 -24.69
CA THR A 279 2.31 -1.67 -24.51
C THR A 279 3.39 -1.30 -25.54
N GLU A 280 3.03 -0.50 -26.53
CA GLU A 280 3.96 -0.05 -27.57
C GLU A 280 5.06 0.84 -26.96
N GLY A 281 6.32 0.50 -27.23
CA GLY A 281 7.49 1.18 -26.66
C GLY A 281 7.85 0.76 -25.22
N ILE A 282 7.11 -0.18 -24.61
CA ILE A 282 7.46 -0.71 -23.28
C ILE A 282 8.41 -1.90 -23.39
N ILE A 283 9.62 -1.76 -22.85
CA ILE A 283 10.60 -2.85 -22.72
C ILE A 283 10.18 -3.82 -21.60
N GLN A 284 9.33 -4.79 -21.93
CA GLN A 284 8.78 -5.74 -20.96
C GLN A 284 9.84 -6.65 -20.32
N ALA A 285 10.88 -7.03 -21.06
CA ALA A 285 11.92 -7.94 -20.58
C ALA A 285 12.67 -7.45 -19.32
N ARG A 286 12.64 -6.14 -19.05
CA ARG A 286 13.29 -5.50 -17.90
C ARG A 286 12.29 -4.77 -16.99
N SER A 287 11.00 -5.04 -17.16
CA SER A 287 9.93 -4.45 -16.36
C SER A 287 9.26 -5.53 -15.52
N GLN A 288 9.11 -5.30 -14.22
CA GLN A 288 8.50 -6.28 -13.31
C GLN A 288 7.50 -5.61 -12.38
N GLN A 289 6.41 -6.33 -12.07
CA GLN A 289 5.49 -5.91 -11.02
C GLN A 289 6.18 -6.08 -9.67
N PHE A 290 6.29 -4.98 -8.91
CA PHE A 290 6.68 -5.03 -7.52
C PHE A 290 5.55 -5.67 -6.73
N LEU A 291 5.85 -6.81 -6.14
CA LEU A 291 5.05 -7.41 -5.10
C LEU A 291 5.84 -7.27 -3.82
N ARG A 292 5.28 -6.54 -2.84
CA ARG A 292 5.90 -6.46 -1.53
C ARG A 292 6.15 -7.89 -1.05
N PRO A 293 7.40 -8.25 -0.71
CA PRO A 293 7.66 -9.58 -0.17
C PRO A 293 6.74 -9.78 1.04
N VAL A 294 6.19 -10.98 1.19
CA VAL A 294 5.45 -11.34 2.40
C VAL A 294 6.49 -11.49 3.53
N MET A 295 7.05 -10.37 3.96
CA MET A 295 7.94 -10.31 5.12
C MET A 295 7.11 -10.71 6.33
N TYR A 296 7.73 -11.53 7.19
CA TYR A 296 7.14 -12.29 8.30
C TYR A 296 6.49 -13.63 7.93
N SER A 297 7.19 -14.50 7.20
CA SER A 297 6.95 -15.95 7.29
C SER A 297 7.94 -16.70 8.18
N ASN A 298 9.06 -16.11 8.62
CA ASN A 298 9.98 -16.73 9.58
C ASN A 298 10.81 -15.67 10.33
N VAL A 299 10.34 -15.25 11.50
CA VAL A 299 11.16 -14.99 12.69
C VAL A 299 10.36 -15.48 13.90
#